data_AF-A0A6G9FM10-F1
#
_entry.id   AF-A0A6G9FM10-F1
#
_cell.length_a   1.000
_cell.length_b   1.000
_cell.length_c   1.000
_cell.angle_alpha   90.00
_cell.angle_beta   90.00
_cell.angle_gamma   90.00
#
_symmetry.space_group_name_H-M   'P 1'
#
loop_
_entity.id
_entity.type
_entity.pdbx_description
1 polymer ?
#
loop_
_entity_poly.entity_id
_entity_poly.type
_entity_poly.pdbx_seq_one_letter_code
_entity_poly.pdbx_strand_id
1 'polypeptide(L)' 'MDLADLLDAPGDREPLLTVREAHAVLRLLQPVAGGGGEEALAADEMMVRLAQRVPGPPA' A
#
# COMPACT_ATOMS: atom_id res chain seq x y z
N MET A 1 -1.37 20.91 4.82
CA MET A 1 -1.12 20.52 3.43
C MET A 1 -2.14 19.44 3.12
N ASP A 2 -2.97 19.64 2.11
CA ASP A 2 -4.03 18.70 1.74
C ASP A 2 -3.42 17.42 1.13
N LEU A 3 -4.04 16.26 1.37
CA LEU A 3 -3.64 15.01 0.75
C LEU A 3 -3.84 15.06 -0.77
N ALA A 4 -4.87 15.76 -1.23
CA ALA A 4 -5.09 15.99 -2.65
C ALA A 4 -3.92 16.76 -3.29
N ASP A 5 -3.45 17.82 -2.63
CA ASP A 5 -2.29 18.61 -3.08
C ASP A 5 -1.00 17.77 -3.17
N LEU A 6 -0.82 16.80 -2.27
CA LEU A 6 0.33 15.89 -2.27
C LEU A 6 0.29 14.88 -3.42
N LEU A 7 -0.90 14.41 -3.82
CA LEU A 7 -1.08 13.52 -4.97
C LEU A 7 -0.95 14.26 -6.30
N ASP A 8 -1.38 15.54 -6.34
CA ASP A 8 -1.33 16.41 -7.51
C ASP A 8 -0.04 17.24 -7.64
N ALA A 9 0.86 17.14 -6.66
CA ALA A 9 2.13 17.85 -6.68
C ALA A 9 2.96 17.50 -7.93
N PRO A 10 3.44 18.50 -8.69
CA PRO A 10 4.34 18.28 -9.82
C PRO A 10 5.73 17.89 -9.28
N GLY A 11 6.00 16.59 -9.24
CA GLY A 11 7.29 15.98 -8.94
C GLY A 11 7.42 14.66 -9.70
N ASP A 12 8.59 14.02 -9.65
CA ASP A 12 8.78 12.67 -10.17
C ASP A 12 7.83 11.73 -9.42
N ARG A 13 6.64 11.52 -9.99
CA ARG A 13 5.64 10.60 -9.44
C ARG A 13 6.27 9.22 -9.50
N GLU A 14 6.46 8.61 -8.34
CA GLU A 14 6.78 7.19 -8.31
C GLU A 14 5.71 6.44 -9.11
N PRO A 15 6.10 5.52 -9.99
CA PRO A 15 5.16 4.83 -10.86
C PRO A 15 4.08 4.16 -10.00
N LEU A 16 2.82 4.48 -10.30
CA LEU A 16 1.68 3.86 -9.62
C LEU A 16 1.77 2.34 -9.82
N LEU A 17 1.69 1.60 -8.72
CA LEU A 17 1.63 0.14 -8.78
C LEU A 17 0.44 -0.28 -9.65
N THR A 18 0.68 -1.23 -10.55
CA THR A 18 -0.41 -1.97 -11.20
C THR A 18 -1.21 -2.72 -10.13
N VAL A 19 -2.48 -3.04 -10.44
CA VAL A 19 -3.34 -3.86 -9.55
C VAL A 19 -2.66 -5.20 -9.21
N ARG A 20 -1.93 -5.79 -10.17
CA ARG A 20 -1.19 -7.03 -9.94
C ARG A 20 -0.03 -6.82 -8.97
N GLU A 21 0.72 -5.74 -9.10
CA GLU A 21 1.82 -5.41 -8.18
C GLU A 21 1.30 -5.07 -6.78
N ALA A 22 0.20 -4.34 -6.68
CA ALA A 22 -0.41 -4.05 -5.39
C ALA A 22 -0.86 -5.31 -4.66
N HIS A 23 -1.48 -6.28 -5.36
CA HIS A 23 -1.78 -7.59 -4.80
C HIS A 23 -0.52 -8.38 -4.41
N ALA A 24 0.56 -8.27 -5.18
CA ALA A 24 1.82 -8.92 -4.84
C ALA A 24 2.43 -8.33 -3.56
N VAL A 25 2.40 -6.99 -3.41
CA VAL A 25 2.86 -6.29 -2.21
C VAL A 25 2.05 -6.71 -0.99
N LEU A 26 0.72 -6.81 -1.09
CA LEU A 26 -0.11 -7.30 0.02
C LEU A 26 0.30 -8.70 0.50
N ARG A 27 0.61 -9.61 -0.44
CA ARG A 27 1.09 -10.96 -0.10
C ARG A 27 2.49 -10.95 0.53
N LEU A 28 3.36 -10.05 0.11
CA LEU A 28 4.71 -9.90 0.65
C LEU A 28 4.73 -9.27 2.05
N LEU A 29 3.79 -8.37 2.34
CA LEU A 29 3.67 -7.73 3.67
C LEU A 29 3.03 -8.65 4.72
N GLN A 30 2.21 -9.61 4.29
CA GLN A 30 1.49 -10.54 5.17
C GLN A 30 2.39 -11.28 6.20
N PRO A 31 3.57 -11.85 5.83
CA PRO A 31 4.47 -12.45 6.81
C PRO A 31 5.17 -11.43 7.73
N VAL A 32 5.34 -10.18 7.30
CA VAL A 32 5.95 -9.11 8.10
C VAL A 32 4.97 -8.60 9.15
N ALA A 33 3.71 -8.40 8.77
CA ALA A 33 2.63 -8.01 9.66
C ALA A 33 2.31 -9.08 10.73
N GLY A 34 2.53 -10.36 10.40
CA GLY A 34 2.43 -11.47 11.36
C GLY A 34 3.57 -11.56 12.37
N GLY A 35 4.59 -10.69 12.25
CA GLY A 35 5.68 -10.57 13.21
C GLY A 35 5.29 -9.79 14.46
N GLY A 36 6.29 -9.47 15.28
CA GLY A 36 6.16 -8.53 16.39
C GLY A 36 7.14 -7.36 16.22
N GLY A 37 6.80 -6.21 16.80
CA GLY A 37 7.63 -5.01 16.73
C GLY A 37 7.03 -3.91 15.86
N GLU A 38 7.80 -2.83 15.67
CA GLU A 38 7.36 -1.62 14.96
C GLU A 38 7.19 -1.89 13.46
N GLU A 39 8.01 -2.77 12.88
CA GLU A 39 7.93 -3.17 11.47
C GLU A 39 6.64 -3.92 11.16
N ALA A 40 6.15 -4.74 12.10
CA ALA A 40 4.89 -5.46 11.96
C ALA A 40 3.71 -4.48 11.96
N LEU A 41 3.72 -3.48 12.84
CA LEU A 41 2.71 -2.42 12.89
C LEU A 41 2.72 -1.57 11.61
N ALA A 42 3.90 -1.19 11.13
CA ALA A 42 4.05 -0.44 9.87
C ALA A 42 3.58 -1.25 8.65
N ALA A 43 3.87 -2.55 8.62
CA ALA A 43 3.39 -3.44 7.57
C ALA A 43 1.86 -3.59 7.59
N ASP A 44 1.25 -3.73 8.78
CA ASP A 44 -0.19 -3.82 8.94
C ASP A 44 -0.89 -2.52 8.49
N GLU A 45 -0.37 -1.35 8.89
CA GLU A 45 -0.87 -0.05 8.44
C GLU A 45 -0.79 0.10 6.91
N MET A 46 0.33 -0.35 6.31
CA MET A 46 0.52 -0.31 4.87
C MET A 46 -0.44 -1.26 4.14
N MET A 47 -0.69 -2.46 4.68
CA MET A 47 -1.65 -3.41 4.13
C MET A 47 -3.08 -2.85 4.12
N VAL A 48 -3.52 -2.22 5.23
CA VAL A 48 -4.85 -1.60 5.33
C VAL A 48 -5.01 -0.49 4.31
N ARG A 49 -4.03 0.43 4.23
CA ARG A 49 -4.06 1.56 3.29
C ARG A 49 -4.05 1.11 1.83
N LEU A 50 -3.31 0.04 1.52
CA LEU A 50 -3.23 -0.49 0.17
C LEU A 50 -4.52 -1.23 -0.21
N ALA A 51 -5.07 -2.07 0.68
CA ALA A 51 -6.31 -2.80 0.44
C ALA A 51 -7.52 -1.87 0.17
N GLN A 52 -7.58 -0.70 0.80
CA GLN A 52 -8.62 0.31 0.54
C GLN A 52 -8.55 0.94 -0.86
N ARG A 53 -7.40 0.85 -1.53
CA ARG A 53 -7.12 1.50 -2.83
C ARG A 53 -7.07 0.52 -3.99
N VAL A 54 -6.89 -0.77 -3.70
CA VAL A 54 -6.87 -1.82 -4.71
C VAL A 54 -8.31 -2.27 -4.98
N PRO A 55 -8.77 -2.30 -6.25
CA PRO A 55 -10.06 -2.89 -6.59
C PRO A 55 -10.12 -4.32 -6.06
N GLY A 56 -11.26 -4.71 -5.48
CA GLY A 56 -11.43 -6.04 -4.89
C GLY A 56 -10.99 -7.15 -5.86
N PRO A 57 -10.52 -8.31 -5.33
CA PRO A 57 -10.00 -9.38 -6.17
C PRO A 57 -11.02 -9.78 -7.23
N PRO A 58 -10.58 -10.13 -8.46
CA PRO A 58 -11.50 -10.65 -9.47
C PRO A 58 -12.24 -11.86 -8.89
N ALA A 59 -13.56 -11.86 -9.06
CA ALA A 59 -14.46 -12.90 -8.58
C ALA A 59 -14.11 -14.29 -9.14
#